data_AF-A0A935BBL6-F1
#
_entry.id   AF-A0A935BBL6-F1
#
_cell.length_a   1.000
_cell.length_b   1.000
_cell.length_c   1.000
_cell.angle_alpha   90.00
_cell.angle_beta   90.00
_cell.angle_gamma   90.00
#
_symmetry.space_group_name_H-M   'P 1'
#
loop_
_entity.id
_entity.type
_entity.pdbx_description
1 polymer ?
#
loop_
_entity_poly.entity_id
_entity_poly.type
_entity_poly.pdbx_seq_one_letter_code
_entity_poly.pdbx_strand_id
1 'polypeptide(L)'
;MSLHKNWLKFNGIKKERGFNRHHITINHNGQIHIGRQAHIDLGRPRAVTLYYEPDQKKIAIEPADPRDPGSVPLIAKTFGAHYVPGAQFIRQNRIHIAGTEAFIKPELNHNGILILDLTETTRVGRGRNPGPGWKPDPRERLEG
;
A
#
# COMPACT_ATOMS: atom_id res chain seq x y z
N MET A 1 5.01 -29.73 -39.18
CA MET A 1 6.23 -29.22 -38.50
C MET A 1 6.01 -29.36 -37.00
N SER A 2 6.81 -30.19 -36.35
CA SER A 2 6.66 -30.56 -34.93
C SER A 2 7.71 -29.82 -34.10
N LEU A 3 7.31 -29.24 -32.96
CA LEU A 3 8.26 -28.62 -32.02
C LEU A 3 9.20 -29.68 -31.42
N HIS A 4 10.51 -29.37 -31.36
CA HIS A 4 11.55 -30.26 -30.82
C HIS A 4 11.37 -30.52 -29.30
N LYS A 5 11.99 -31.57 -28.76
CA LYS A 5 11.78 -32.06 -27.39
C LYS A 5 12.25 -31.14 -26.24
N ASN A 6 12.98 -30.05 -26.52
CA ASN A 6 13.66 -29.24 -25.49
C ASN A 6 13.03 -27.85 -25.26
N TRP A 7 11.79 -27.64 -25.69
CA TRP A 7 11.13 -26.35 -25.50
C TRP A 7 10.51 -26.28 -24.10
N LEU A 8 11.06 -25.41 -23.25
CA LEU A 8 10.48 -25.11 -21.95
C LEU A 8 9.21 -24.29 -22.14
N LYS A 9 8.06 -24.90 -21.86
CA LYS A 9 6.76 -24.24 -21.90
C LYS A 9 6.69 -23.21 -20.79
N PHE A 10 6.53 -21.93 -21.14
CA PHE A 10 6.17 -20.89 -20.19
C PHE A 10 4.79 -21.21 -19.59
N ASN A 11 4.76 -21.57 -18.31
CA ASN A 11 3.53 -21.98 -17.62
C ASN A 11 2.65 -20.79 -17.17
N GLY A 12 2.95 -19.59 -17.65
CA GLY A 12 2.33 -18.35 -17.21
C GLY A 12 2.84 -17.87 -15.86
N ILE A 13 2.61 -16.59 -15.56
CA ILE A 13 2.73 -16.08 -14.20
C ILE A 13 1.46 -16.55 -13.49
N LYS A 14 1.57 -17.48 -12.54
CA LYS A 14 0.49 -17.67 -11.56
C LYS A 14 0.38 -16.34 -10.82
N LYS A 15 -0.59 -15.49 -11.19
CA LYS A 15 -1.09 -14.47 -10.27
C LYS A 15 -1.65 -15.25 -9.10
N GLU A 16 -0.83 -15.47 -8.08
CA GLU A 16 -1.34 -15.94 -6.81
C GLU A 16 -2.48 -14.99 -6.46
N ARG A 17 -3.69 -15.54 -6.27
CA ARG A 17 -4.86 -14.79 -5.80
C ARG A 17 -4.64 -14.12 -4.42
N GLY A 18 -3.42 -14.17 -3.88
CA GLY A 18 -2.96 -13.51 -2.66
C GLY A 18 -1.99 -12.33 -2.86
N PHE A 19 -1.60 -11.96 -4.09
CA PHE A 19 -0.82 -10.74 -4.30
C PHE A 19 -1.70 -9.53 -3.91
N ASN A 20 -1.47 -9.02 -2.70
CA ASN A 20 -2.03 -7.80 -2.15
C ASN A 20 -3.50 -7.87 -1.66
N ARG A 21 -3.84 -8.83 -0.79
CA ARG A 21 -5.16 -8.84 -0.10
C ARG A 21 -5.37 -7.56 0.72
N HIS A 22 -4.29 -7.00 1.25
CA HIS A 22 -4.29 -5.78 2.05
C HIS A 22 -3.64 -4.64 1.28
N HIS A 23 -4.40 -3.95 0.42
CA HIS A 23 -3.86 -2.78 -0.26
C HIS A 23 -3.65 -1.61 0.73
N ILE A 24 -2.40 -1.40 1.14
CA ILE A 24 -1.97 -0.32 2.03
C ILE A 24 -1.02 0.60 1.28
N THR A 25 -1.21 1.91 1.39
CA THR A 25 -0.28 2.89 0.83
C THR A 25 0.03 4.00 1.82
N ILE A 26 1.18 4.65 1.67
CA ILE A 26 1.55 5.86 2.39
C ILE A 26 1.89 6.95 1.37
N ASN A 27 1.49 8.19 1.63
CA ASN A 27 1.86 9.33 0.77
C ASN A 27 2.87 10.27 1.45
N HIS A 28 3.41 11.20 0.67
CA HIS A 28 4.35 12.23 1.14
C HIS A 28 3.80 13.13 2.26
N ASN A 29 2.47 13.20 2.43
CA ASN A 29 1.83 13.93 3.53
C ASN A 29 1.73 13.09 4.82
N GLY A 30 2.26 11.86 4.81
CA GLY A 30 2.19 10.92 5.93
C GLY A 30 0.81 10.31 6.14
N GLN A 31 -0.09 10.36 5.16
CA GLN A 31 -1.37 9.67 5.25
C GLN A 31 -1.18 8.20 4.88
N ILE A 32 -1.55 7.31 5.79
CA ILE A 32 -1.52 5.86 5.56
C ILE A 32 -2.92 5.45 5.14
N HIS A 33 -3.10 5.06 3.87
CA HIS A 33 -4.36 4.57 3.34
C HIS A 33 -4.50 3.07 3.57
N ILE A 34 -5.62 2.69 4.16
CA ILE A 34 -5.98 1.31 4.46
C ILE A 34 -7.12 0.91 3.53
N GLY A 35 -6.87 -0.08 2.67
CA GLY A 35 -7.88 -0.66 1.81
C GLY A 35 -9.01 -1.31 2.61
N ARG A 36 -10.19 -1.41 2.00
CA ARG A 36 -11.40 -1.98 2.65
C ARG A 36 -11.15 -3.34 3.29
N GLN A 37 -10.48 -4.25 2.58
CA GLN A 37 -10.23 -5.60 3.09
C GLN A 37 -9.29 -5.58 4.30
N ALA A 38 -8.25 -4.74 4.29
CA ALA A 38 -7.36 -4.58 5.43
C ALA A 38 -8.06 -3.98 6.65
N HIS A 39 -8.96 -3.02 6.44
CA HIS A 39 -9.78 -2.48 7.53
C HIS A 39 -10.72 -3.53 8.13
N ILE A 40 -11.31 -4.40 7.30
CA ILE A 40 -12.13 -5.52 7.76
C ILE A 40 -11.30 -6.51 8.58
N ASP A 41 -10.13 -6.90 8.06
CA ASP A 41 -9.27 -7.90 8.70
C ASP A 41 -8.62 -7.36 9.99
N LEU A 42 -8.44 -6.03 10.11
CA LEU A 42 -8.08 -5.33 11.34
C LEU A 42 -9.20 -5.27 12.39
N GLY A 43 -10.40 -5.80 12.11
CA GLY A 43 -11.54 -5.77 13.04
C GLY A 43 -12.39 -4.50 12.96
N ARG A 44 -12.28 -3.72 11.87
CA ARG A 44 -12.98 -2.44 11.65
C ARG A 44 -12.77 -1.41 12.77
N PRO A 45 -11.52 -1.12 13.17
CA PRO A 45 -11.27 -0.19 14.25
C PRO A 45 -11.68 1.24 13.88
N ARG A 46 -12.03 2.02 14.91
CA ARG A 46 -12.32 3.47 14.80
C ARG A 46 -11.06 4.32 15.03
N ALA A 47 -10.08 3.79 15.76
CA ALA A 47 -8.79 4.41 15.99
C ALA A 47 -7.69 3.33 16.03
N VAL A 48 -6.45 3.75 15.87
CA VAL A 48 -5.26 2.88 15.92
C VAL A 48 -4.12 3.55 16.67
N THR A 49 -3.23 2.75 17.24
CA THR A 49 -1.93 3.20 17.74
C THR A 49 -0.86 2.90 16.70
N LEU A 50 0.07 3.86 16.49
CA LEU A 50 1.17 3.73 15.54
C LEU A 50 2.49 3.54 16.29
N TYR A 51 3.24 2.52 15.90
CA TYR A 51 4.59 2.26 16.41
C TYR A 51 5.60 2.31 15.27
N TYR A 52 6.81 2.78 15.57
CA TYR A 52 7.92 2.76 14.63
C TYR A 52 9.10 2.00 15.23
N GLU A 53 9.65 1.07 14.46
CA GLU A 53 10.91 0.39 14.77
C GLU A 53 12.00 0.94 13.82
N PRO A 54 12.89 1.83 14.30
CA PRO A 54 13.88 2.48 13.44
C PRO A 54 14.88 1.51 12.80
N ASP A 55 15.33 0.52 13.56
CA ASP A 55 16.37 -0.43 13.13
C ASP A 55 15.91 -1.29 11.96
N GLN A 56 14.64 -1.73 12.00
CA GLN A 56 14.03 -2.52 10.92
C GLN A 56 13.28 -1.66 9.89
N LYS A 57 13.14 -0.35 10.13
CA LYS A 57 12.33 0.58 9.35
C LYS A 57 10.89 0.06 9.16
N LYS A 58 10.29 -0.44 10.23
CA LYS A 58 8.91 -0.98 10.22
C LYS A 58 7.96 -0.06 10.95
N ILE A 59 6.73 0.02 10.45
CA ILE A 59 5.60 0.66 11.10
C ILE A 59 4.64 -0.44 11.54
N ALA A 60 4.23 -0.44 12.80
CA ALA A 60 3.15 -1.29 13.27
C ALA A 60 1.89 -0.46 13.53
N ILE A 61 0.73 -1.01 13.15
CA ILE A 61 -0.58 -0.39 13.34
C ILE A 61 -1.44 -1.36 14.15
N GLU A 62 -1.81 -0.94 15.35
CA GLU A 62 -2.61 -1.71 16.28
C GLU A 62 -4.01 -1.10 16.44
N PRO A 63 -5.10 -1.87 16.35
CA PRO A 63 -6.44 -1.42 16.73
C PRO A 63 -6.48 -0.84 18.15
N ALA A 64 -7.08 0.34 18.33
CA ALA A 64 -7.17 1.01 19.64
C ALA A 64 -8.57 1.58 19.89
N ASP A 65 -8.92 1.83 21.16
CA ASP A 65 -10.11 2.60 21.49
C ASP A 65 -9.83 4.10 21.22
N PRO A 66 -10.76 4.85 20.58
CA PRO A 66 -10.59 6.29 20.38
C PRO A 66 -10.42 7.11 21.67
N ARG A 67 -10.72 6.53 22.84
CA ARG A 67 -10.54 7.14 24.16
C ARG A 67 -9.14 6.93 24.72
N ASP A 68 -8.36 6.00 24.15
CA ASP A 68 -7.02 5.71 24.63
C ASP A 68 -6.08 6.88 24.30
N PRO A 69 -5.28 7.36 25.28
CA PRO A 69 -4.27 8.37 25.02
C PRO A 69 -3.28 7.91 23.96
N GLY A 70 -3.03 8.75 22.94
CA GLY A 70 -2.11 8.43 21.86
C GLY A 70 -2.72 7.63 20.70
N SER A 71 -4.01 7.29 20.77
CA SER A 71 -4.73 6.72 19.63
C SER A 71 -4.93 7.77 18.51
N VAL A 72 -4.93 7.30 17.28
CA VAL A 72 -5.11 8.10 16.06
C VAL A 72 -6.38 7.65 15.35
N PRO A 73 -7.33 8.54 15.05
CA PRO A 73 -8.60 8.15 14.44
C PRO A 73 -8.43 7.67 13.00
N LEU A 74 -9.20 6.65 12.60
CA LEU A 74 -9.34 6.27 11.20
C LEU A 74 -10.40 7.14 10.54
N ILE A 75 -10.02 7.79 9.45
CA ILE A 75 -10.92 8.66 8.69
C ILE A 75 -11.44 7.90 7.47
N ALA A 76 -12.76 7.80 7.36
CA ALA A 76 -13.41 7.10 6.25
C ALA A 76 -13.17 7.81 4.91
N LYS A 77 -13.07 6.99 3.86
CA LYS A 77 -12.96 7.41 2.46
C LYS A 77 -14.01 6.64 1.64
N THR A 78 -14.10 6.95 0.36
CA THR A 78 -15.01 6.27 -0.58
C THR A 78 -14.75 4.76 -0.63
N PHE A 79 -15.80 3.98 -0.90
CA PHE A 79 -15.76 2.53 -1.09
C PHE A 79 -15.26 1.72 0.12
N GLY A 80 -15.41 2.25 1.34
CA GLY A 80 -15.05 1.57 2.59
C GLY A 80 -13.54 1.54 2.85
N ALA A 81 -12.74 2.29 2.09
CA ALA A 81 -11.35 2.55 2.43
C ALA A 81 -11.27 3.57 3.58
N HIS A 82 -10.18 3.54 4.32
CA HIS A 82 -9.91 4.48 5.41
C HIS A 82 -8.51 5.05 5.25
N TYR A 83 -8.19 6.11 5.99
CA TYR A 83 -6.82 6.55 6.15
C TYR A 83 -6.53 6.97 7.59
N VAL A 84 -5.27 6.82 7.98
CA VAL A 84 -4.73 7.27 9.26
C VAL A 84 -3.94 8.55 9.02
N PRO A 85 -4.25 9.67 9.71
CA PRO A 85 -3.47 10.90 9.62
C PRO A 85 -2.13 10.75 10.37
N GLY A 86 -1.11 10.24 9.69
CA GLY A 86 0.21 9.97 10.26
C GLY A 86 1.24 11.09 10.12
N ALA A 87 0.86 12.30 9.68
CA ALA A 87 1.82 13.37 9.38
C ALA A 87 2.76 13.71 10.55
N GLN A 88 2.22 13.80 11.77
CA GLN A 88 3.02 14.06 12.97
C GLN A 88 3.94 12.89 13.32
N PHE A 89 3.42 11.66 13.24
CA PHE A 89 4.19 10.43 13.48
C PHE A 89 5.39 10.31 12.52
N ILE A 90 5.18 10.56 11.23
CA ILE A 90 6.24 10.54 10.20
C ILE A 90 7.31 11.61 10.50
N ARG A 91 6.90 12.83 10.87
CA ARG A 91 7.82 13.93 11.20
C ARG A 91 8.63 13.65 12.47
N GLN A 92 7.98 13.18 13.54
CA GLN A 92 8.63 12.87 14.81
C GLN A 92 9.69 11.78 14.66
N ASN A 93 9.41 10.77 13.84
CA ASN A 93 10.30 9.64 13.59
C ASN A 93 11.27 9.86 12.41
N ARG A 94 11.26 11.05 11.79
CA ARG A 94 12.11 11.42 10.64
C ARG A 94 12.01 10.42 9.48
N ILE A 95 10.82 9.84 9.26
CA ILE A 95 10.57 8.90 8.19
C ILE A 95 10.46 9.69 6.88
N HIS A 96 11.27 9.35 5.88
CA HIS A 96 11.28 10.04 4.59
C HIS A 96 10.49 9.24 3.54
N ILE A 97 9.42 9.83 3.01
CA ILE A 97 8.56 9.23 1.99
C ILE A 97 8.66 10.05 0.71
N ALA A 98 9.18 9.47 -0.38
CA ALA A 98 9.51 10.22 -1.61
C ALA A 98 8.28 10.49 -2.50
N GLY A 99 7.17 9.78 -2.27
CA GLY A 99 5.96 9.90 -3.08
C GLY A 99 4.78 9.16 -2.48
N THR A 100 3.87 8.67 -3.31
CA THR A 100 2.92 7.66 -2.84
C THR A 100 3.56 6.29 -3.04
N GLU A 101 3.67 5.54 -1.96
CA GLU A 101 4.31 4.23 -1.91
C GLU A 101 3.28 3.21 -1.42
N ALA A 102 3.16 2.09 -2.14
CA ALA A 102 2.35 0.95 -1.74
C ALA A 102 3.25 -0.11 -1.10
N PHE A 103 2.80 -0.66 0.03
CA PHE A 103 3.53 -1.75 0.67
C PHE A 103 3.34 -3.03 -0.14
N ILE A 104 4.44 -3.74 -0.42
CA ILE A 104 4.43 -4.94 -1.27
C ILE A 104 3.87 -6.13 -0.47
N LYS A 105 4.26 -6.26 0.80
CA LYS A 105 3.83 -7.33 1.71
C LYS A 105 3.41 -6.79 3.08
N PRO A 106 2.28 -6.07 3.15
CA PRO A 106 1.67 -5.77 4.44
C PRO A 106 1.28 -7.08 5.13
N GLU A 107 1.74 -7.27 6.38
CA GLU A 107 1.52 -8.49 7.15
C GLU A 107 0.58 -8.18 8.32
N LEU A 108 -0.51 -8.96 8.45
CA LEU A 108 -1.36 -8.92 9.63
C LEU A 108 -0.97 -10.10 10.52
N ASN A 109 -0.42 -9.83 11.70
CA ASN A 109 0.00 -10.88 12.63
C ASN A 109 -1.19 -11.50 13.38
N HIS A 110 -0.91 -12.55 14.16
CA HIS A 110 -1.93 -13.28 14.94
C HIS A 110 -2.59 -12.44 16.05
N ASN A 111 -1.99 -11.31 16.44
CA ASN A 111 -2.54 -10.38 17.41
C ASN A 111 -3.41 -9.29 16.77
N GLY A 112 -3.61 -9.32 15.45
CA GLY A 112 -4.38 -8.30 14.73
C GLY A 112 -3.61 -6.99 14.53
N ILE A 113 -2.28 -7.02 14.63
CA ILE A 113 -1.40 -5.86 14.39
C ILE A 113 -0.91 -5.95 12.94
N LEU A 114 -1.08 -4.84 12.21
CA LEU A 114 -0.63 -4.71 10.83
C LEU A 114 0.81 -4.16 10.82
N ILE A 115 1.73 -4.94 10.25
CA ILE A 115 3.14 -4.62 10.10
C ILE A 115 3.41 -4.18 8.67
N LEU A 116 4.06 -3.02 8.53
CA LEU A 116 4.38 -2.37 7.27
C LEU A 116 5.88 -2.15 7.18
N ASP A 117 6.52 -2.75 6.18
CA ASP A 117 7.95 -2.62 5.95
C ASP A 117 8.24 -1.47 4.96
N LEU A 118 8.93 -0.42 5.42
CA LEU A 118 9.27 0.74 4.58
C LEU A 118 10.36 0.44 3.54
N THR A 119 11.06 -0.70 3.67
CA THR A 119 12.03 -1.17 2.67
C THR A 119 11.38 -1.99 1.57
N GLU A 120 10.20 -2.57 1.82
CA GLU A 120 9.41 -3.33 0.86
C GLU A 120 8.22 -2.51 0.32
N THR A 121 8.52 -1.39 -0.33
CA THR A 121 7.51 -0.54 -0.97
C THR A 121 7.70 -0.44 -2.49
N THR A 122 6.63 -0.15 -3.20
CA THR A 122 6.66 0.21 -4.62
C THR A 122 5.99 1.56 -4.84
N ARG A 123 6.62 2.43 -5.62
CA ARG A 123 6.08 3.76 -5.90
C ARG A 123 4.85 3.62 -6.80
N VAL A 124 3.70 4.07 -6.30
CA VAL A 124 2.48 4.14 -7.09
C VAL A 124 2.36 5.53 -7.71
N GLY A 125 2.77 5.65 -8.96
CA GLY A 125 2.51 6.84 -9.75
C GLY A 125 1.01 6.98 -10.02
N ARG A 126 0.51 8.22 -10.13
CA ARG A 126 -0.72 8.45 -10.89
C ARG A 126 -0.40 8.06 -12.33
N GLY A 127 -0.66 6.82 -12.71
CA GLY A 127 -0.78 6.50 -14.12
C GLY A 127 -1.74 7.54 -14.70
N ARG A 128 -1.31 8.32 -15.69
CA ARG A 128 -2.26 8.98 -16.60
C ARG A 128 -3.08 7.81 -17.12
N ASN A 129 -4.26 7.58 -16.54
CA ASN A 129 -5.22 6.66 -17.11
C ASN A 129 -5.65 7.41 -18.38
N PRO A 130 -5.17 7.02 -19.58
CA PRO A 130 -5.63 7.67 -20.77
C PRO A 130 -7.08 7.21 -20.85
N GLY A 131 -8.02 8.10 -20.54
CA GLY A 131 -9.43 7.79 -20.67
C GLY A 131 -9.70 7.20 -22.06
N PRO A 132 -10.76 6.41 -22.24
CA PRO A 132 -11.11 5.88 -23.55
C PRO A 132 -11.29 7.06 -24.52
N GLY A 133 -10.29 7.29 -25.39
CA GLY A 133 -10.20 8.49 -26.23
C GLY A 133 -8.82 9.16 -26.33
N TRP A 134 -7.82 8.76 -25.53
CA TRP A 134 -6.48 9.29 -25.69
C TRP A 134 -5.84 8.81 -27.00
N LYS A 135 -5.47 9.75 -27.86
CA LYS A 135 -4.52 9.54 -28.96
C LYS A 135 -3.24 10.31 -28.62
N PRO A 136 -2.04 9.71 -28.80
CA PRO A 136 -0.80 10.46 -28.68
C PRO A 136 -0.79 11.61 -29.69
N ASP A 137 -0.14 12.72 -29.31
CA ASP A 137 0.10 13.85 -30.21
C ASP A 137 0.87 13.33 -31.45
N PRO A 138 0.41 13.60 -32.68
CA PRO A 138 1.11 13.18 -33.90
C PRO A 138 2.58 13.60 -33.97
N ARG A 139 3.00 14.61 -33.19
CA ARG A 139 4.38 15.09 -33.12
C ARG A 139 5.32 14.21 -32.29
N GLU A 140 4.80 13.32 -31.45
CA GLU A 140 5.62 12.37 -30.65
C GLU A 140 6.04 11.12 -31.43
N ARG A 141 5.76 11.05 -32.74
CA ARG A 141 5.98 9.85 -33.58
C ARG A 141 7.26 9.84 -34.43
N LEU A 142 8.11 10.85 -34.33
CA LEU A 142 9.23 11.05 -35.27
C LEU A 142 10.62 11.10 -34.62
N GLU A 143 10.82 10.43 -33.48
CA GLU A 143 12.18 10.07 -33.04
C GLU A 143 12.23 8.58 -32.69
N GLY A 144 12.61 7.80 -33.70
CA GLY A 144 12.88 6.36 -33.66
C GLY A 144 13.56 5.94 -34.95
#